data_AF-A0A1H3DQ37-F1
#
_entry.id   AF-A0A1H3DQ37-F1
#
_cell.length_a   1.000
_cell.length_b   1.000
_cell.length_c   1.000
_cell.angle_alpha   90.00
_cell.angle_beta   90.00
_cell.angle_gamma   90.00
#
_symmetry.space_group_name_H-M   'P 1'
#
loop_
_entity.id
_entity.type
_entity.pdbx_description
1 polymer ?
#
loop_
_entity_poly.entity_id
_entity_poly.type
_entity_poly.pdbx_seq_one_letter_code
_entity_poly.pdbx_strand_id
1 'polypeptide(L)'
;MKKLFDFKHFRGDLFGGITAGIVALPLALAFGVSSGLGPSAGLYGAIFISFFAALFGGTNTQISGPTAPMTAVSMVVIAGIIATNDGDVTKALPIILMVFLLAGLMQIGLGVIGLGKYIRYIPYPVVSGFMTAIGVIILVTQILPSIGYYPKEDTEYVTQFKPQAEELILENILKDEAGEGILVIEDFKETINRANKVTQDDILKESKTLAGKEASGVLGALKILPRAIKNINWLELILALGTIIIIYGFKRITTKVPSTLVALVVMSAIAMLANLDYRPIPEIPQGLPQFQSGIFTDFNLDGLTPYIFTALTLALLGAIDSLLTSVVADNMTKTKHKPNKELIGQGIGNSIASLFGGIPGAGATIRTVVNINSGGKTRLSGMVAGVLLFIVLLVLAPLASKIPAAVLAGILITVGIGVMDYKGLKAIPYLPKDVKIGPIKFSMEVLIMLTVLGLSTFWNLVYAVGIGLVFASLMFMKKIGDLTAKRSDVKTLKEESWKDEIDFPEEYKEEVFIKHIKGPLFFGSTSDFQQLAQQIPKTASKVIIRLGRMQYMDQSGLYAMEDALQELQAHDITVLFVDLLEQPRYLMERIDIIPDLVPEDQIFETFDESIAWIKEKHN
;
A
#
# COMPACT_ATOMS: atom_id res chain seq x y z
N MET A 1 -11.82 -34.30 2.24
CA MET A 1 -10.78 -33.37 2.71
C MET A 1 -9.45 -33.71 2.04
N LYS A 2 -8.91 -32.86 1.15
CA LYS A 2 -7.53 -33.02 0.68
C LYS A 2 -6.60 -32.94 1.90
N LYS A 3 -5.62 -33.84 2.03
CA LYS A 3 -4.66 -33.86 3.15
C LYS A 3 -4.09 -32.44 3.32
N LEU A 4 -4.41 -31.80 4.45
CA LEU A 4 -3.99 -30.43 4.77
C LEU A 4 -2.44 -30.31 4.82
N PHE A 5 -1.79 -31.44 5.14
CA PHE A 5 -0.35 -31.60 5.25
C PHE A 5 0.15 -32.62 4.21
N ASP A 6 1.14 -32.22 3.42
CA ASP A 6 1.86 -33.09 2.50
C ASP A 6 3.28 -33.31 3.02
N PHE A 7 3.54 -34.49 3.58
CA PHE A 7 4.83 -34.84 4.14
C PHE A 7 5.82 -35.39 3.10
N LYS A 8 5.43 -35.49 1.82
CA LYS A 8 6.32 -35.99 0.76
C LYS A 8 7.58 -35.14 0.61
N HIS A 9 7.50 -33.86 0.97
CA HIS A 9 8.58 -32.88 0.86
C HIS A 9 9.17 -32.45 2.22
N PHE A 10 8.91 -33.23 3.28
CA PHE A 10 9.25 -32.85 4.66
C PHE A 10 10.70 -32.38 4.85
N ARG A 11 11.69 -33.07 4.27
CA ARG A 11 13.10 -32.63 4.36
C ARG A 11 13.31 -31.24 3.77
N GLY A 12 12.78 -30.98 2.57
CA GLY A 12 12.88 -29.68 1.92
C GLY A 12 12.15 -28.59 2.69
N ASP A 13 10.97 -28.90 3.22
CA ASP A 13 10.20 -27.97 4.04
C ASP A 13 10.88 -27.66 5.37
N LEU A 14 11.52 -28.64 6.01
CA LEU A 14 12.28 -28.47 7.23
C LEU A 14 13.49 -27.57 7.01
N PHE A 15 14.33 -27.87 6.01
CA PHE A 15 15.50 -27.03 5.69
C PHE A 15 15.08 -25.63 5.23
N GLY A 16 14.08 -25.54 4.34
CA GLY A 16 13.55 -24.26 3.87
C GLY A 16 13.00 -23.39 5.00
N GLY A 17 12.21 -23.98 5.90
CA GLY A 17 11.68 -23.30 7.07
C GLY A 17 12.76 -22.86 8.05
N ILE A 18 13.76 -23.71 8.31
CA ILE A 18 14.88 -23.35 9.19
C ILE A 18 15.67 -22.19 8.60
N THR A 19 16.08 -22.27 7.33
CA THR A 19 16.84 -21.20 6.69
C THR A 19 16.05 -19.89 6.64
N ALA A 20 14.75 -19.96 6.34
CA ALA A 20 13.90 -18.77 6.33
C ALA A 20 13.70 -18.15 7.73
N GLY A 21 13.53 -18.98 8.77
CA GLY A 21 13.43 -18.51 10.16
C GLY A 21 14.72 -17.83 10.63
N ILE A 22 15.88 -18.40 10.28
CA ILE A 22 17.19 -17.78 10.55
C ILE A 22 17.33 -16.41 9.87
N VAL A 23 16.89 -16.28 8.61
CA VAL A 23 16.86 -14.98 7.89
C VAL A 23 15.89 -13.99 8.56
N ALA A 24 14.80 -14.50 9.12
CA ALA A 24 13.76 -13.68 9.72
C ALA A 24 14.18 -13.04 11.05
N LEU A 25 15.00 -13.74 11.85
CA LEU A 25 15.34 -13.33 13.21
C LEU A 25 15.95 -11.91 13.32
N PRO A 26 17.02 -11.53 12.59
CA PRO A 26 17.60 -10.20 12.73
C PRO A 26 16.62 -9.08 12.37
N LEU A 27 15.81 -9.33 11.33
CA LEU A 27 14.81 -8.37 10.84
C LEU A 27 13.64 -8.23 11.82
N ALA A 28 13.18 -9.32 12.42
CA ALA A 28 12.11 -9.30 13.40
C ALA A 28 12.52 -8.46 14.62
N LEU A 29 13.73 -8.67 15.14
CA LEU A 29 14.27 -7.88 16.25
C LEU A 29 14.39 -6.39 15.87
N ALA A 30 14.97 -6.11 14.70
CA ALA A 30 15.16 -4.75 14.22
C ALA A 30 13.83 -4.00 14.02
N PHE A 31 12.84 -4.65 13.40
CA PHE A 31 11.51 -4.08 13.21
C PHE A 31 10.74 -3.89 14.52
N GLY A 32 10.88 -4.82 15.46
CA GLY A 32 10.33 -4.66 16.81
C GLY A 32 10.89 -3.42 17.50
N VAL A 33 12.22 -3.27 17.52
CA VAL A 33 12.88 -2.09 18.10
C VAL A 33 12.46 -0.81 17.37
N SER A 34 12.48 -0.79 16.03
CA SER A 34 12.12 0.42 15.26
C SER A 34 10.65 0.80 15.39
N SER A 35 9.76 -0.15 15.70
CA SER A 35 8.33 0.12 15.92
C SER A 35 8.05 0.91 17.21
N GLY A 36 8.99 0.88 18.17
CA GLY A 36 8.82 1.48 19.49
C GLY A 36 8.26 0.54 20.56
N LEU A 37 7.74 -0.65 20.19
CA LEU A 37 7.25 -1.66 21.15
C LEU A 37 8.34 -2.63 21.65
N GLY A 38 9.53 -2.58 21.06
CA GLY A 38 10.67 -3.39 21.47
C GLY A 38 10.83 -4.70 20.67
N PRO A 39 11.95 -5.41 20.87
CA PRO A 39 12.34 -6.56 20.08
C PRO A 39 11.40 -7.76 20.23
N SER A 40 10.77 -7.91 21.40
CA SER A 40 9.79 -8.96 21.68
C SER A 40 8.57 -8.87 20.76
N ALA A 41 8.01 -7.67 20.58
CA ALA A 41 6.85 -7.46 19.71
C ALA A 41 7.13 -7.84 18.25
N GLY A 42 8.34 -7.54 17.77
CA GLY A 42 8.82 -7.99 16.46
C GLY A 42 8.93 -9.51 16.35
N LEU A 43 9.50 -10.15 17.37
CA LEU A 43 9.68 -11.60 17.41
C LEU A 43 8.34 -12.35 17.53
N TYR A 44 7.42 -11.87 18.37
CA TYR A 44 6.07 -12.43 18.49
C TYR A 44 5.30 -12.32 17.16
N GLY A 45 5.35 -11.15 16.51
CA GLY A 45 4.82 -10.97 15.16
C GLY A 45 5.38 -12.01 14.19
N ALA A 46 6.70 -12.20 14.18
CA ALA A 46 7.33 -13.16 13.29
C ALA A 46 6.93 -14.62 13.57
N ILE A 47 6.82 -15.01 14.84
CA ILE A 47 6.41 -16.36 15.27
C ILE A 47 4.99 -16.66 14.81
N PHE A 48 4.03 -15.83 15.25
CA PHE A 48 2.61 -16.10 15.05
C PHE A 48 2.19 -15.94 13.59
N ILE A 49 2.66 -14.89 12.91
CA ILE A 49 2.31 -14.66 11.50
C ILE A 49 2.93 -15.77 10.62
N SER A 50 4.21 -16.12 10.82
CA SER A 50 4.85 -17.18 10.01
C SER A 50 4.12 -18.50 10.15
N PHE A 51 3.67 -18.85 11.36
CA PHE A 51 2.97 -20.10 11.61
C PHE A 51 1.54 -20.09 11.06
N PHE A 52 0.72 -19.13 11.49
CA PHE A 52 -0.71 -19.14 11.21
C PHE A 52 -1.05 -18.67 9.79
N ALA A 53 -0.29 -17.71 9.24
CA ALA A 53 -0.48 -17.32 7.84
C ALA A 53 -0.10 -18.46 6.89
N ALA A 54 0.95 -19.24 7.17
CA ALA A 54 1.27 -20.43 6.37
C ALA A 54 0.19 -21.51 6.49
N LEU A 55 -0.32 -21.75 7.71
CA LEU A 55 -1.34 -22.78 7.97
C LEU A 55 -2.63 -22.52 7.18
N PHE A 56 -3.11 -21.27 7.22
CA PHE A 56 -4.40 -20.87 6.65
C PHE A 56 -4.31 -20.24 5.26
N GLY A 57 -3.13 -19.74 4.86
CA GLY A 57 -2.87 -18.99 3.62
C GLY A 57 -3.07 -19.77 2.32
N GLY A 58 -3.08 -19.02 1.22
CA GLY A 58 -3.29 -19.47 -0.15
C GLY A 58 -2.00 -19.83 -0.88
N THR A 59 -0.84 -19.46 -0.35
CA THR A 59 0.48 -19.63 -0.97
C THR A 59 1.36 -20.56 -0.15
N ASN A 60 1.64 -21.76 -0.67
CA ASN A 60 2.28 -22.83 0.10
C ASN A 60 3.69 -22.50 0.61
N THR A 61 4.52 -21.84 -0.19
CA THR A 61 5.94 -21.60 0.14
C THR A 61 6.20 -20.23 0.74
N GLN A 62 5.16 -19.41 0.90
CA GLN A 62 5.30 -18.05 1.39
C GLN A 62 5.64 -18.03 2.87
N ILE A 63 6.63 -17.20 3.21
CA ILE A 63 7.03 -16.93 4.59
C ILE A 63 6.56 -15.53 4.95
N SER A 64 5.86 -15.42 6.06
CA SER A 64 5.27 -14.18 6.53
C SER A 64 5.81 -13.75 7.88
N GLY A 65 5.69 -12.46 8.18
CA GLY A 65 6.14 -11.85 9.42
C GLY A 65 6.28 -10.34 9.25
N PRO A 66 6.85 -9.63 10.24
CA PRO A 66 7.05 -8.20 10.14
C PRO A 66 7.89 -7.84 8.91
N THR A 67 7.38 -6.88 8.14
CA THR A 67 8.01 -6.32 6.94
C THR A 67 8.29 -4.83 7.16
N ALA A 68 9.20 -4.27 6.37
CA ALA A 68 9.54 -2.85 6.42
C ALA A 68 8.31 -1.94 6.22
N PRO A 69 7.44 -2.16 5.20
CA PRO A 69 6.23 -1.36 5.01
C PRO A 69 5.28 -1.41 6.21
N MET A 70 4.96 -2.61 6.69
CA MET A 70 4.04 -2.80 7.83
C MET A 70 4.58 -2.17 9.10
N THR A 71 5.90 -2.30 9.34
CA THR A 71 6.56 -1.73 10.51
C THR A 71 6.60 -0.21 10.46
N ALA A 72 6.85 0.38 9.29
CA ALA A 72 6.87 1.83 9.12
C ALA A 72 5.50 2.45 9.42
N VAL A 73 4.41 1.87 8.91
CA VAL A 73 3.05 2.31 9.27
C VAL A 73 2.80 2.09 10.76
N SER A 74 3.10 0.91 11.29
CA SER A 74 2.89 0.59 12.70
C SER A 74 3.61 1.56 13.63
N MET A 75 4.85 1.95 13.31
CA MET A 75 5.65 2.91 14.07
C MET A 75 4.95 4.27 14.19
N VAL A 76 4.41 4.80 13.09
CA VAL A 76 3.69 6.09 13.10
C VAL A 76 2.44 6.00 13.97
N VAL A 77 1.73 4.88 13.89
CA VAL A 77 0.48 4.63 14.65
C VAL A 77 0.77 4.47 16.13
N ILE A 78 1.76 3.65 16.47
CA ILE A 78 2.25 3.44 17.84
C ILE A 78 2.67 4.77 18.46
N ALA A 79 3.47 5.57 17.75
CA ALA A 79 3.90 6.88 18.23
C ALA A 79 2.71 7.84 18.47
N GLY A 80 1.71 7.84 17.59
CA GLY A 80 0.50 8.65 17.76
C GLY A 80 -0.36 8.22 18.94
N ILE A 81 -0.53 6.91 19.18
CA ILE A 81 -1.30 6.40 20.31
C ILE A 81 -0.54 6.63 21.62
N ILE A 82 0.76 6.38 21.67
CA ILE A 82 1.59 6.69 22.86
C ILE A 82 1.49 8.18 23.21
N ALA A 83 1.57 9.07 22.21
CA ALA A 83 1.50 10.51 22.44
C ALA A 83 0.14 11.00 22.94
N THR A 84 -0.94 10.26 22.72
CA THR A 84 -2.30 10.58 23.22
C THR A 84 -2.63 9.90 24.55
N ASN A 85 -1.71 9.07 25.07
CA ASN A 85 -1.83 8.33 26.32
C ASN A 85 -0.65 8.65 27.26
N ASP A 86 -0.37 9.93 27.47
CA ASP A 86 0.67 10.47 28.39
C ASP A 86 2.10 9.98 28.11
N GLY A 87 2.40 9.55 26.89
CA GLY A 87 3.70 8.97 26.57
C GLY A 87 3.95 7.61 27.20
N ASP A 88 2.95 6.99 27.83
CA ASP A 88 3.07 5.70 28.51
C ASP A 88 2.69 4.54 27.58
N VAL A 89 3.68 3.71 27.25
CA VAL A 89 3.50 2.53 26.41
C VAL A 89 2.50 1.56 27.04
N THR A 90 2.48 1.43 28.36
CA THR A 90 1.62 0.48 29.09
C THR A 90 0.14 0.85 28.93
N LYS A 91 -0.19 2.15 29.04
CA LYS A 91 -1.54 2.66 28.82
C LYS A 91 -1.94 2.57 27.34
N ALA A 92 -1.00 2.83 26.43
CA ALA A 92 -1.23 2.81 24.99
C ALA A 92 -1.36 1.38 24.40
N LEU A 93 -0.75 0.38 25.03
CA LEU A 93 -0.59 -0.96 24.48
C LEU A 93 -1.93 -1.65 24.14
N PRO A 94 -2.98 -1.64 24.98
CA PRO A 94 -4.28 -2.22 24.64
C PRO A 94 -4.87 -1.64 23.36
N ILE A 95 -4.85 -0.31 23.20
CA ILE A 95 -5.37 0.38 22.00
C ILE A 95 -4.54 0.02 20.77
N ILE A 96 -3.21 0.03 20.88
CA ILE A 96 -2.30 -0.34 19.79
C ILE A 96 -2.60 -1.76 19.29
N LEU A 97 -2.68 -2.72 20.21
CA LEU A 97 -2.96 -4.11 19.87
C LEU A 97 -4.37 -4.26 19.29
N MET A 98 -5.36 -3.52 19.80
CA MET A 98 -6.72 -3.52 19.25
C MET A 98 -6.75 -3.01 17.80
N VAL A 99 -5.97 -1.97 17.46
CA VAL A 99 -5.82 -1.50 16.07
C VAL A 99 -5.22 -2.59 15.18
N PHE A 100 -4.22 -3.32 15.67
CA PHE A 100 -3.61 -4.44 14.93
C PHE A 100 -4.56 -5.64 14.78
N LEU A 101 -5.35 -5.93 15.82
CA LEU A 101 -6.38 -6.96 15.80
C LEU A 101 -7.45 -6.62 14.76
N LEU A 102 -7.93 -5.37 14.77
CA LEU A 102 -8.89 -4.84 13.81
C LEU A 102 -8.33 -4.90 12.38
N ALA A 103 -7.06 -4.57 12.18
CA ALA A 103 -6.41 -4.70 10.87
C ALA A 103 -6.42 -6.16 10.38
N GLY A 104 -6.09 -7.12 11.25
CA GLY A 104 -6.18 -8.56 10.94
C GLY A 104 -7.61 -8.99 10.58
N LEU A 105 -8.61 -8.56 11.36
CA LEU A 105 -10.02 -8.87 11.11
C LEU A 105 -10.53 -8.25 9.80
N MET A 106 -10.18 -7.00 9.51
CA MET A 106 -10.48 -6.35 8.24
C MET A 106 -9.83 -7.10 7.08
N GLN A 107 -8.59 -7.58 7.24
CA GLN A 107 -7.90 -8.37 6.22
C GLN A 107 -8.59 -9.72 5.95
N ILE A 108 -9.13 -10.37 7.00
CA ILE A 108 -10.01 -11.54 6.85
C ILE A 108 -11.26 -11.15 6.06
N GLY A 109 -11.91 -10.04 6.41
CA GLY A 109 -13.08 -9.50 5.71
C GLY A 109 -12.84 -9.26 4.22
N LEU A 110 -11.72 -8.63 3.86
CA LEU A 110 -11.30 -8.44 2.46
C LEU A 110 -11.18 -9.78 1.71
N GLY A 111 -10.65 -10.80 2.37
CA GLY A 111 -10.55 -12.15 1.82
C GLY A 111 -11.92 -12.83 1.63
N VAL A 112 -12.83 -12.69 2.59
CA VAL A 112 -14.19 -13.26 2.54
C VAL A 112 -15.03 -12.60 1.44
N ILE A 113 -14.97 -11.29 1.29
CA ILE A 113 -15.66 -10.53 0.22
C ILE A 113 -15.08 -10.84 -1.17
N GLY A 114 -13.88 -11.43 -1.21
CA GLY A 114 -13.24 -11.82 -2.45
C GLY A 114 -12.43 -10.70 -3.12
N LEU A 115 -11.99 -9.71 -2.33
CA LEU A 115 -11.25 -8.55 -2.83
C LEU A 115 -9.79 -8.86 -3.20
N GLY A 116 -9.25 -10.00 -2.78
CA GLY A 116 -7.87 -10.40 -3.08
C GLY A 116 -7.58 -10.51 -4.58
N LYS A 117 -8.59 -10.83 -5.41
CA LYS A 117 -8.42 -10.88 -6.87
C LYS A 117 -8.23 -9.49 -7.51
N TYR A 118 -8.62 -8.41 -6.83
CA TYR A 118 -8.56 -7.05 -7.38
C TYR A 118 -7.26 -6.30 -7.04
N ILE A 119 -6.48 -6.79 -6.07
CA ILE A 119 -5.19 -6.16 -5.69
C ILE A 119 -4.22 -6.11 -6.87
N ARG A 120 -4.36 -7.00 -7.85
CA ARG A 120 -3.60 -6.96 -9.12
C ARG A 120 -3.84 -5.70 -9.96
N TYR A 121 -4.92 -4.96 -9.71
CA TYR A 121 -5.25 -3.73 -10.44
C TYR A 121 -4.65 -2.47 -9.79
N ILE A 122 -3.93 -2.60 -8.68
CA ILE A 122 -3.26 -1.45 -8.07
C ILE A 122 -2.17 -0.95 -9.03
N PRO A 123 -2.20 0.33 -9.42
CA PRO A 123 -1.25 0.85 -10.38
C PRO A 123 0.19 0.76 -9.87
N TYR A 124 1.09 0.26 -10.72
CA TYR A 124 2.51 0.14 -10.43
C TYR A 124 3.17 1.43 -9.90
N PRO A 125 2.87 2.64 -10.44
CA PRO A 125 3.47 3.87 -9.94
C PRO A 125 3.16 4.16 -8.46
N VAL A 126 1.98 3.74 -7.97
CA VAL A 126 1.60 3.90 -6.57
C VAL A 126 2.45 2.98 -5.68
N VAL A 127 2.58 1.71 -6.08
CA VAL A 127 3.43 0.73 -5.36
C VAL A 127 4.90 1.17 -5.35
N SER A 128 5.42 1.61 -6.50
CA SER A 128 6.81 2.07 -6.64
C SER A 128 7.10 3.32 -5.80
N GLY A 129 6.21 4.32 -5.83
CA GLY A 129 6.33 5.53 -5.03
C GLY A 129 6.28 5.24 -3.53
N PHE A 130 5.38 4.35 -3.13
CA PHE A 130 5.22 3.89 -1.75
C PHE A 130 6.43 3.11 -1.23
N MET A 131 6.91 2.10 -1.97
CA MET A 131 8.10 1.31 -1.61
C MET A 131 9.34 2.19 -1.48
N THR A 132 9.51 3.14 -2.42
CA THR A 132 10.61 4.08 -2.38
C THR A 132 10.51 5.02 -1.17
N ALA A 133 9.32 5.51 -0.84
CA ALA A 133 9.09 6.32 0.36
C ALA A 133 9.50 5.58 1.63
N ILE A 134 9.10 4.31 1.78
CA ILE A 134 9.49 3.50 2.95
C ILE A 134 11.00 3.33 3.03
N GLY A 135 11.66 3.09 1.89
CA GLY A 135 13.12 3.05 1.82
C GLY A 135 13.74 4.35 2.34
N VAL A 136 13.24 5.51 1.89
CA VAL A 136 13.69 6.83 2.35
C VAL A 136 13.40 7.05 3.84
N ILE A 137 12.20 6.73 4.31
CA ILE A 137 11.80 6.85 5.72
C ILE A 137 12.76 6.05 6.61
N ILE A 138 13.02 4.79 6.26
CA ILE A 138 13.95 3.94 7.00
C ILE A 138 15.35 4.56 6.95
N LEU A 139 15.85 4.93 5.77
CA LEU A 139 17.19 5.50 5.66
C LEU A 139 17.38 6.73 6.54
N VAL A 140 16.43 7.67 6.51
CA VAL A 140 16.53 8.90 7.30
C VAL A 140 16.37 8.61 8.80
N THR A 141 15.39 7.82 9.20
CA THR A 141 15.12 7.52 10.62
C THR A 141 16.23 6.69 11.27
N GLN A 142 16.98 5.90 10.49
CA GLN A 142 18.11 5.12 10.99
C GLN A 142 19.43 5.90 11.05
N ILE A 143 19.50 7.13 10.55
CA ILE A 143 20.71 7.95 10.66
C ILE A 143 21.09 8.17 12.13
N LEU A 144 20.16 8.63 12.97
CA LEU A 144 20.47 8.97 14.37
C LEU A 144 20.95 7.76 15.19
N PRO A 145 20.25 6.60 15.19
CA PRO A 145 20.74 5.41 15.88
C PRO A 145 22.07 4.90 15.31
N SER A 146 22.31 5.06 14.00
CA SER A 146 23.58 4.60 13.38
C SER A 146 24.79 5.39 13.82
N ILE A 147 24.64 6.68 14.17
CA ILE A 147 25.72 7.52 14.73
C ILE A 147 25.71 7.54 16.27
N GLY A 148 24.83 6.73 16.89
CA GLY A 148 24.66 6.64 18.34
C GLY A 148 24.11 7.90 19.01
N TYR A 149 23.37 8.73 18.27
CA TYR A 149 22.75 9.93 18.82
C TYR A 149 21.29 9.67 19.21
N TYR A 150 20.97 9.91 20.49
CA TYR A 150 19.65 9.68 21.06
C TYR A 150 19.06 10.99 21.61
N PRO A 151 18.05 11.58 20.96
CA PRO A 151 17.52 12.90 21.32
C PRO A 151 17.05 13.02 22.78
N LYS A 152 16.53 11.93 23.36
CA LYS A 152 16.06 11.88 24.75
C LYS A 152 17.18 11.93 25.80
N GLU A 153 18.42 11.72 25.38
CA GLU A 153 19.60 11.69 26.24
C GLU A 153 20.47 12.94 26.08
N ASP A 154 20.22 13.76 25.05
CA ASP A 154 20.85 15.06 24.89
C ASP A 154 20.20 16.06 25.86
N THR A 155 20.86 16.29 27.00
CA THR A 155 20.35 17.14 28.09
C THR A 155 20.08 18.57 27.64
N GLU A 156 20.92 19.13 26.78
CA GLU A 156 20.74 20.48 26.26
C GLU A 156 19.55 20.55 25.30
N TYR A 157 19.29 19.51 24.51
CA TYR A 157 18.12 19.44 23.65
C TYR A 157 16.84 19.30 24.47
N VAL A 158 16.83 18.35 25.41
CA VAL A 158 15.69 18.08 26.30
C VAL A 158 15.32 19.32 27.12
N THR A 159 16.32 20.08 27.60
CA THR A 159 16.07 21.28 28.42
C THR A 159 15.27 22.36 27.68
N GLN A 160 15.33 22.41 26.34
CA GLN A 160 14.55 23.35 25.53
C GLN A 160 13.05 23.09 25.61
N PHE A 161 12.64 21.87 25.98
CA PHE A 161 11.23 21.46 26.08
C PHE A 161 10.66 21.60 27.50
N LYS A 162 11.46 21.98 28.51
CA LYS A 162 10.97 22.15 29.89
C LYS A 162 9.76 23.08 30.00
N PRO A 163 9.73 24.28 29.37
CA PRO A 163 8.57 25.16 29.48
C PRO A 163 7.31 24.55 28.85
N GLN A 164 7.46 23.84 27.73
CA GLN A 164 6.35 23.16 27.06
C GLN A 164 5.85 21.94 27.85
N ALA A 165 6.76 21.24 28.54
CA ALA A 165 6.42 20.14 29.42
C ALA A 165 5.62 20.62 30.63
N GLU A 166 6.03 21.72 31.26
CA GLU A 166 5.28 22.35 32.36
C GLU A 166 3.88 22.78 31.93
N GLU A 167 3.76 23.43 30.76
CA GLU A 167 2.47 23.80 30.17
C GLU A 167 1.56 22.58 29.94
N LEU A 168 2.10 21.52 29.33
CA LEU A 168 1.33 20.32 29.02
C LEU A 168 0.88 19.56 30.28
N ILE A 169 1.74 19.48 31.30
CA ILE A 169 1.38 18.86 32.58
C ILE A 169 0.22 19.64 33.23
N LEU A 170 0.28 20.97 33.24
CA LEU A 170 -0.80 21.81 33.77
C LEU A 170 -2.09 21.65 32.96
N GLU A 171 -2.01 21.60 31.63
CA GLU A 171 -3.16 21.35 30.76
C GLU A 171 -3.82 19.99 31.05
N ASN A 172 -3.01 18.95 31.28
CA ASN A 172 -3.52 17.62 31.63
C ASN A 172 -4.19 17.61 33.01
N ILE A 173 -3.60 18.27 34.02
CA ILE A 173 -4.24 18.43 35.35
C ILE A 173 -5.62 19.10 35.21
N LEU A 174 -5.72 20.17 34.41
CA LEU A 174 -6.99 20.86 34.17
C LEU A 174 -8.01 19.97 33.44
N LYS A 175 -7.58 19.18 32.46
CA LYS A 175 -8.45 18.22 31.76
C LYS A 175 -8.97 17.12 32.68
N ASP A 176 -8.10 16.58 33.53
CA ASP A 176 -8.46 15.56 34.51
C ASP A 176 -9.48 16.12 35.51
N GLU A 177 -9.25 17.33 36.04
CA GLU A 177 -10.20 18.01 36.92
C GLU A 177 -11.55 18.29 36.24
N ALA A 178 -11.54 18.67 34.95
CA ALA A 178 -12.76 18.87 34.18
C ALA A 178 -13.53 17.55 33.96
N GLY A 179 -12.81 16.46 33.67
CA GLY A 179 -13.39 15.12 33.52
C GLY A 179 -13.95 14.56 34.83
N GLU A 180 -13.33 14.87 35.96
CA GLU A 180 -13.79 14.52 37.31
C GLU A 180 -14.93 15.44 37.80
N GLY A 181 -15.26 16.52 37.08
CA GLY A 181 -16.26 17.51 37.48
C GLY A 181 -15.83 18.39 38.67
N ILE A 182 -14.51 18.46 38.94
CA ILE A 182 -13.90 19.19 40.05
C ILE A 182 -13.42 20.58 39.62
N LEU A 183 -13.19 20.80 38.32
CA LEU A 183 -12.68 22.08 37.81
C LEU A 183 -13.69 23.21 38.03
N VAL A 184 -13.32 24.17 38.87
CA VAL A 184 -14.07 25.41 39.11
C VAL A 184 -13.27 26.58 38.54
N ILE A 185 -13.81 27.24 37.50
CA ILE A 185 -13.13 28.33 36.77
C ILE A 185 -12.78 29.52 37.71
N GLU A 186 -13.51 29.66 38.81
CA GLU A 186 -13.34 30.72 39.81
C GLU A 186 -12.44 30.29 40.99
N ASP A 187 -12.07 28.99 41.11
CA ASP A 187 -11.27 28.44 42.20
C ASP A 187 -10.27 27.37 41.71
N PHE A 188 -9.03 27.80 41.45
CA PHE A 188 -7.92 26.93 41.03
C PHE A 188 -7.14 26.32 42.20
N LYS A 189 -7.67 26.32 43.43
CA LYS A 189 -6.94 25.82 44.60
C LYS A 189 -6.54 24.35 44.47
N GLU A 190 -7.40 23.53 43.88
CA GLU A 190 -7.08 22.11 43.62
C GLU A 190 -6.03 21.96 42.51
N THR A 191 -6.14 22.74 41.44
CA THR A 191 -5.13 22.79 40.37
C THR A 191 -3.76 23.17 40.91
N ILE A 192 -3.69 24.20 41.77
CA ILE A 192 -2.44 24.62 42.43
C ILE A 192 -1.90 23.50 43.34
N ASN A 193 -2.77 22.81 44.07
CA ASN A 193 -2.37 21.69 44.93
C ASN A 193 -1.80 20.52 44.12
N ARG A 194 -2.44 20.15 42.99
CA ARG A 194 -1.94 19.12 42.08
C ARG A 194 -0.65 19.54 41.38
N ALA A 195 -0.57 20.78 40.91
CA ALA A 195 0.64 21.34 40.31
C ALA A 195 1.83 21.34 41.28
N ASN A 196 1.62 21.65 42.57
CA ASN A 196 2.67 21.59 43.58
C ASN A 196 3.19 20.17 43.87
N LYS A 197 2.46 19.12 43.48
CA LYS A 197 2.90 17.73 43.58
C LYS A 197 3.74 17.28 42.39
N VAL A 198 3.77 18.06 41.30
CA VAL A 198 4.58 17.76 40.11
C VAL A 198 6.05 17.89 40.47
N THR A 199 6.81 16.81 40.24
CA THR A 199 8.24 16.79 40.55
C THR A 199 9.07 17.26 39.37
N GLN A 200 10.34 17.62 39.62
CA GLN A 200 11.30 17.91 38.55
C GLN A 200 11.54 16.69 37.65
N ASP A 201 11.40 15.48 38.20
CA ASP A 201 11.53 14.24 37.43
C ASP A 201 10.34 14.05 36.48
N ASP A 202 9.14 14.45 36.86
CA ASP A 202 7.95 14.44 35.98
C ASP A 202 8.13 15.42 34.82
N ILE A 203 8.59 16.64 35.11
CA ILE A 203 8.89 17.66 34.08
C ILE A 203 9.98 17.14 33.15
N LEU A 204 11.04 16.52 33.69
CA LEU A 204 12.12 15.97 32.88
C LEU A 204 11.65 14.79 32.01
N LYS A 205 10.80 13.91 32.56
CA LYS A 205 10.22 12.79 31.82
C LYS A 205 9.38 13.30 30.65
N GLU A 206 8.51 14.27 30.90
CA GLU A 206 7.66 14.86 29.86
C GLU A 206 8.49 15.64 28.83
N SER A 207 9.52 16.37 29.27
CA SER A 207 10.46 17.05 28.37
C SER A 207 11.17 16.05 27.44
N LYS A 208 11.58 14.87 27.95
CA LYS A 208 12.17 13.80 27.14
C LYS A 208 11.16 13.22 26.15
N THR A 209 9.89 13.11 26.53
CA THR A 209 8.81 12.67 25.64
C THR A 209 8.62 13.66 24.50
N LEU A 210 8.52 14.96 24.79
CA LEU A 210 8.39 16.03 23.79
C LEU A 210 9.61 16.12 22.87
N ALA A 211 10.83 16.08 23.43
CA ALA A 211 12.06 16.05 22.64
C ALA A 211 12.13 14.83 21.71
N GLY A 212 11.72 13.65 22.20
CA GLY A 212 11.62 12.44 21.39
C GLY A 212 10.58 12.56 20.27
N LYS A 213 9.43 13.17 20.56
CA LYS A 213 8.36 13.42 19.59
C LYS A 213 8.82 14.36 18.47
N GLU A 214 9.45 15.48 18.82
CA GLU A 214 9.94 16.47 17.85
C GLU A 214 11.07 15.90 16.97
N ALA A 215 11.90 15.01 17.50
CA ALA A 215 12.96 14.34 16.76
C ALA A 215 12.49 13.11 15.95
N SER A 216 11.22 12.71 16.09
CA SER A 216 10.69 11.52 15.44
C SER A 216 10.30 11.75 13.97
N GLY A 217 10.20 10.66 13.20
CA GLY A 217 9.88 10.72 11.77
C GLY A 217 10.99 11.32 10.91
N VAL A 218 10.69 11.54 9.62
CA VAL A 218 11.68 12.02 8.65
C VAL A 218 12.04 13.48 8.89
N LEU A 219 11.05 14.35 9.09
CA LEU A 219 11.27 15.78 9.32
C LEU A 219 12.03 16.04 10.62
N GLY A 220 11.67 15.36 11.71
CA GLY A 220 12.36 15.47 12.99
C GLY A 220 13.81 15.01 12.92
N ALA A 221 14.07 13.86 12.28
CA ALA A 221 15.41 13.36 12.07
C ALA A 221 16.29 14.31 11.24
N LEU A 222 15.74 14.91 10.18
CA LEU A 222 16.46 15.92 9.37
C LEU A 222 16.73 17.21 10.15
N LYS A 223 15.77 17.67 10.95
CA LYS A 223 15.90 18.89 11.77
C LYS A 223 17.00 18.75 12.83
N ILE A 224 17.13 17.57 13.45
CA ILE A 224 18.12 17.33 14.50
C ILE A 224 19.48 16.87 13.97
N LEU A 225 19.56 16.48 12.69
CA LEU A 225 20.77 15.98 12.06
C LEU A 225 22.02 16.87 12.24
N PRO A 226 21.96 18.21 12.11
CA PRO A 226 23.14 19.06 12.33
C PRO A 226 23.70 18.98 13.75
N ARG A 227 22.83 18.76 14.73
CA ARG A 227 23.20 18.58 16.14
C ARG A 227 23.79 17.18 16.36
N ALA A 228 23.16 16.18 15.77
CA ALA A 228 23.61 14.79 15.86
C ALA A 228 25.00 14.58 15.24
N ILE A 229 25.32 15.26 14.13
CA ILE A 229 26.65 15.23 13.50
C ILE A 229 27.75 15.82 14.41
N LYS A 230 27.40 16.74 15.32
CA LYS A 230 28.36 17.29 16.29
C LYS A 230 28.61 16.32 17.45
N ASN A 231 27.62 15.51 17.81
CA ASN A 231 27.63 14.60 18.95
C ASN A 231 27.64 13.12 18.50
N ILE A 232 28.58 12.76 17.63
CA ILE A 232 28.70 11.38 17.10
C ILE A 232 29.34 10.47 18.15
N ASN A 233 28.69 9.35 18.43
CA ASN A 233 29.33 8.22 19.10
C ASN A 233 30.02 7.33 18.05
N TRP A 234 31.34 7.44 17.97
CA TRP A 234 32.16 6.71 16.99
C TRP A 234 32.07 5.20 17.13
N LEU A 235 31.85 4.68 18.34
CA LEU A 235 31.74 3.25 18.59
C LEU A 235 30.51 2.68 17.89
N GLU A 236 29.35 3.30 18.12
CA GLU A 236 28.09 2.91 17.49
C GLU A 236 28.17 3.07 15.96
N LEU A 237 28.80 4.15 15.47
CA LEU A 237 29.02 4.37 14.04
C LEU A 237 29.86 3.27 13.40
N ILE A 238 30.94 2.85 14.04
CA ILE A 238 31.80 1.76 13.55
C ILE A 238 31.04 0.43 13.57
N LEU A 239 30.23 0.17 14.60
CA LEU A 239 29.39 -1.03 14.66
C LEU A 239 28.35 -1.07 13.51
N ALA A 240 27.69 0.06 13.24
CA ALA A 240 26.72 0.18 12.15
C ALA A 240 27.40 0.03 10.78
N LEU A 241 28.51 0.73 10.53
CA LEU A 241 29.26 0.65 9.27
C LEU A 241 29.85 -0.75 9.06
N GLY A 242 30.42 -1.36 10.10
CA GLY A 242 30.93 -2.74 10.06
C GLY A 242 29.82 -3.73 9.69
N THR A 243 28.63 -3.55 10.25
CA THR A 243 27.44 -4.33 9.89
C THR A 243 27.10 -4.18 8.40
N ILE A 244 27.04 -2.94 7.88
CA ILE A 244 26.75 -2.67 6.46
C ILE A 244 27.80 -3.29 5.54
N ILE A 245 29.09 -3.14 5.89
CA ILE A 245 30.22 -3.71 5.14
C ILE A 245 30.11 -5.23 5.08
N ILE A 246 29.81 -5.90 6.19
CA ILE A 246 29.61 -7.36 6.20
C ILE A 246 28.40 -7.75 5.34
N ILE A 247 27.27 -7.04 5.43
CA ILE A 247 26.06 -7.40 4.67
C ILE A 247 26.31 -7.37 3.15
N TYR A 248 27.03 -6.37 2.64
CA TYR A 248 27.35 -6.25 1.22
C TYR A 248 28.58 -7.07 0.79
N GLY A 249 29.62 -7.11 1.62
CA GLY A 249 30.87 -7.80 1.34
C GLY A 249 30.76 -9.32 1.43
N PHE A 250 30.07 -9.85 2.44
CA PHE A 250 29.97 -11.28 2.70
C PHE A 250 29.25 -12.04 1.58
N LYS A 251 28.36 -11.35 0.83
CA LYS A 251 27.70 -11.91 -0.37
C LYS A 251 28.70 -12.34 -1.46
N ARG A 252 29.92 -11.79 -1.47
CA ARG A 252 30.99 -12.20 -2.41
C ARG A 252 31.70 -13.49 -1.99
N ILE A 253 31.61 -13.87 -0.71
CA ILE A 253 32.26 -15.07 -0.17
C ILE A 253 31.32 -16.27 -0.34
N THR A 254 30.07 -16.13 0.08
CA THR A 254 29.06 -17.18 -0.06
C THR A 254 27.65 -16.60 -0.15
N THR A 255 26.80 -17.29 -0.90
CA THR A 255 25.36 -17.00 -1.02
C THR A 255 24.50 -17.98 -0.24
N LYS A 256 25.10 -19.03 0.35
CA LYS A 256 24.38 -20.06 1.11
C LYS A 256 23.96 -19.59 2.50
N VAL A 257 24.76 -18.75 3.13
CA VAL A 257 24.51 -18.22 4.48
C VAL A 257 24.01 -16.78 4.38
N PRO A 258 22.92 -16.40 5.05
CA PRO A 258 22.41 -15.03 5.03
C PRO A 258 23.41 -14.02 5.60
N SER A 259 23.80 -13.02 4.81
CA SER A 259 24.79 -12.02 5.23
C SER A 259 24.30 -11.14 6.39
N THR A 260 22.98 -10.95 6.53
CA THR A 260 22.37 -10.23 7.66
C THR A 260 22.55 -10.96 8.98
N LEU A 261 22.44 -12.29 8.99
CA LEU A 261 22.71 -13.11 10.17
C LEU A 261 24.19 -13.05 10.53
N VAL A 262 25.07 -13.19 9.54
CA VAL A 262 26.52 -13.14 9.78
C VAL A 262 26.91 -11.80 10.36
N ALA A 263 26.40 -10.69 9.80
CA ALA A 263 26.65 -9.36 10.35
C ALA A 263 26.15 -9.23 11.79
N LEU A 264 24.93 -9.70 12.08
CA LEU A 264 24.38 -9.69 13.43
C LEU A 264 25.28 -10.44 14.42
N VAL A 265 25.63 -11.69 14.11
CA VAL A 265 26.40 -12.56 15.01
C VAL A 265 27.82 -12.04 15.18
N VAL A 266 28.51 -11.70 14.09
CA VAL A 266 29.92 -11.27 14.13
C VAL A 266 30.06 -9.95 14.85
N MET A 267 29.24 -8.93 14.52
CA MET A 267 29.37 -7.61 15.15
C MET A 267 28.94 -7.64 16.62
N SER A 268 27.90 -8.40 16.96
CA SER A 268 27.50 -8.56 18.37
C SER A 268 28.56 -9.32 19.17
N ALA A 269 29.16 -10.37 18.59
CA ALA A 269 30.25 -11.09 19.24
C ALA A 269 31.49 -10.21 19.46
N ILE A 270 31.87 -9.39 18.46
CA ILE A 270 32.98 -8.44 18.60
C ILE A 270 32.68 -7.47 19.76
N ALA A 271 31.49 -6.88 19.79
CA ALA A 271 31.13 -5.92 20.83
C ALA A 271 31.14 -6.55 22.24
N MET A 272 30.60 -7.77 22.36
CA MET A 272 30.55 -8.50 23.63
C MET A 272 31.93 -8.98 24.10
N LEU A 273 32.74 -9.56 23.21
CA LEU A 273 34.05 -10.12 23.58
C LEU A 273 35.08 -9.04 23.87
N ALA A 274 35.00 -7.89 23.20
CA ALA A 274 35.83 -6.73 23.47
C ALA A 274 35.33 -5.86 24.64
N ASN A 275 34.21 -6.24 25.28
CA ASN A 275 33.57 -5.51 26.39
C ASN A 275 33.39 -4.01 26.08
N LEU A 276 32.88 -3.72 24.89
CA LEU A 276 32.66 -2.36 24.40
C LEU A 276 31.51 -1.68 25.16
N ASP A 277 31.61 -0.37 25.37
CA ASP A 277 30.54 0.44 25.97
C ASP A 277 29.55 0.89 24.88
N TYR A 278 28.64 -0.02 24.51
CA TYR A 278 27.60 0.19 23.51
C TYR A 278 26.21 0.15 24.15
N ARG A 279 25.20 0.67 23.44
CA ARG A 279 23.80 0.58 23.85
C ARG A 279 23.20 -0.77 23.43
N PRO A 280 22.85 -1.67 24.35
CA PRO A 280 22.12 -2.89 24.02
C PRO A 280 20.67 -2.59 23.64
N ILE A 281 20.02 -3.52 22.95
CA ILE A 281 18.58 -3.47 22.71
C ILE A 281 17.79 -3.72 24.00
N PRO A 282 16.51 -3.28 24.08
CA PRO A 282 15.67 -3.56 25.25
C PRO A 282 15.56 -5.05 25.55
N GLU A 283 15.41 -5.40 26.83
CA GLU A 283 15.33 -6.79 27.27
C GLU A 283 14.13 -7.51 26.65
N ILE A 284 14.36 -8.77 26.28
CA ILE A 284 13.32 -9.67 25.77
C ILE A 284 12.78 -10.47 26.96
N PRO A 285 11.46 -10.42 27.26
CA PRO A 285 10.87 -11.20 28.34
C PRO A 285 11.18 -12.69 28.18
N GLN A 286 11.63 -13.32 29.26
CA GLN A 286 11.86 -14.77 29.27
C GLN A 286 10.53 -15.52 29.45
N GLY A 287 10.38 -16.64 28.77
CA GLY A 287 9.23 -17.52 28.89
C GLY A 287 8.28 -17.45 27.71
N LEU A 288 7.06 -17.97 27.92
CA LEU A 288 6.04 -18.06 26.89
C LEU A 288 5.42 -16.68 26.62
N PRO A 289 5.09 -16.34 25.36
CA PRO A 289 4.31 -15.15 25.04
C PRO A 289 3.00 -15.17 25.82
N GLN A 290 2.75 -14.12 26.60
CA GLN A 290 1.54 -13.99 27.40
C GLN A 290 0.39 -13.44 26.57
N PHE A 291 -0.80 -13.96 26.81
CA PHE A 291 -2.03 -13.46 26.20
C PHE A 291 -2.37 -12.08 26.76
N GLN A 292 -2.54 -11.10 25.88
CA GLN A 292 -2.81 -9.71 26.23
C GLN A 292 -4.33 -9.50 26.43
N SER A 293 -4.84 -9.90 27.60
CA SER A 293 -6.26 -9.73 27.94
C SER A 293 -6.71 -8.27 28.02
N GLY A 294 -5.77 -7.34 28.20
CA GLY A 294 -5.99 -5.89 28.21
C GLY A 294 -6.78 -5.37 27.00
N ILE A 295 -6.64 -6.03 25.85
CA ILE A 295 -7.38 -5.70 24.61
C ILE A 295 -8.91 -5.73 24.83
N PHE A 296 -9.39 -6.63 25.71
CA PHE A 296 -10.81 -6.82 25.97
C PHE A 296 -11.28 -6.14 27.26
N THR A 297 -10.41 -6.08 28.28
CA THR A 297 -10.77 -5.49 29.58
C THR A 297 -10.77 -3.96 29.53
N ASP A 298 -9.83 -3.37 28.80
CA ASP A 298 -9.65 -1.92 28.69
C ASP A 298 -10.23 -1.38 27.36
N PHE A 299 -11.25 -2.07 26.82
CA PHE A 299 -11.84 -1.73 25.54
C PHE A 299 -12.57 -0.38 25.61
N ASN A 300 -12.05 0.60 24.86
CA ASN A 300 -12.66 1.91 24.68
C ASN A 300 -12.92 2.17 23.18
N LEU A 301 -14.19 2.29 22.79
CA LEU A 301 -14.59 2.54 21.41
C LEU A 301 -14.17 3.94 20.93
N ASP A 302 -14.20 4.94 21.80
CA ASP A 302 -13.83 6.32 21.46
C ASP A 302 -12.34 6.42 21.15
N GLY A 303 -11.51 5.69 21.91
CA GLY A 303 -10.06 5.60 21.65
C GLY A 303 -9.71 4.84 20.36
N LEU A 304 -10.57 3.92 19.90
CA LEU A 304 -10.34 3.12 18.69
C LEU A 304 -10.80 3.82 17.41
N THR A 305 -11.89 4.60 17.48
CA THR A 305 -12.55 5.23 16.33
C THR A 305 -11.60 6.02 15.40
N PRO A 306 -10.66 6.84 15.92
CA PRO A 306 -9.71 7.57 15.08
C PRO A 306 -8.80 6.67 14.23
N TYR A 307 -8.61 5.41 14.64
CA TYR A 307 -7.66 4.47 14.04
C TYR A 307 -8.32 3.40 13.15
N ILE A 308 -9.63 3.48 12.90
CA ILE A 308 -10.33 2.53 12.00
C ILE A 308 -9.74 2.58 10.58
N PHE A 309 -9.55 3.77 10.02
CA PHE A 309 -8.94 3.94 8.69
C PHE A 309 -7.48 3.49 8.65
N THR A 310 -6.77 3.68 9.75
CA THR A 310 -5.40 3.19 9.93
C THR A 310 -5.36 1.65 9.92
N ALA A 311 -6.26 0.99 10.65
CA ALA A 311 -6.40 -0.46 10.65
C ALA A 311 -6.72 -1.00 9.25
N LEU A 312 -7.64 -0.33 8.53
CA LEU A 312 -7.95 -0.68 7.14
C LEU A 312 -6.73 -0.53 6.23
N THR A 313 -5.92 0.50 6.45
CA THR A 313 -4.72 0.73 5.65
C THR A 313 -3.65 -0.32 5.93
N LEU A 314 -3.45 -0.72 7.19
CA LEU A 314 -2.58 -1.84 7.55
C LEU A 314 -3.08 -3.14 6.91
N ALA A 315 -4.39 -3.39 6.89
CA ALA A 315 -4.99 -4.55 6.25
C ALA A 315 -4.73 -4.58 4.73
N LEU A 316 -4.98 -3.45 4.04
CA LEU A 316 -4.73 -3.29 2.61
C LEU A 316 -3.24 -3.42 2.28
N LEU A 317 -2.38 -2.79 3.07
CA LEU A 317 -0.93 -2.88 2.89
C LEU A 317 -0.43 -4.32 3.04
N GLY A 318 -0.85 -4.99 4.11
CA GLY A 318 -0.51 -6.40 4.32
C GLY A 318 -1.03 -7.31 3.20
N ALA A 319 -2.19 -6.96 2.62
CA ALA A 319 -2.76 -7.65 1.47
C ALA A 319 -1.92 -7.43 0.20
N ILE A 320 -1.47 -6.21 -0.07
CA ILE A 320 -0.60 -5.87 -1.21
C ILE A 320 0.73 -6.61 -1.13
N ASP A 321 1.45 -6.46 -0.02
CA ASP A 321 2.76 -7.08 0.20
C ASP A 321 2.67 -8.62 0.09
N SER A 322 1.63 -9.20 0.69
CA SER A 322 1.41 -10.64 0.65
C SER A 322 1.14 -11.16 -0.76
N LEU A 323 0.27 -10.50 -1.52
CA LEU A 323 -0.08 -10.97 -2.86
C LEU A 323 1.03 -10.71 -3.89
N LEU A 324 1.78 -9.62 -3.77
CA LEU A 324 2.99 -9.41 -4.57
C LEU A 324 4.03 -10.50 -4.28
N THR A 325 4.20 -10.87 -3.01
CA THR A 325 5.06 -12.00 -2.62
C THR A 325 4.55 -13.32 -3.20
N SER A 326 3.23 -13.53 -3.20
CA SER A 326 2.62 -14.73 -3.78
C SER A 326 2.89 -14.84 -5.28
N VAL A 327 2.85 -13.74 -6.02
CA VAL A 327 3.20 -13.73 -7.46
C VAL A 327 4.67 -14.11 -7.69
N VAL A 328 5.59 -13.68 -6.82
CA VAL A 328 6.99 -14.10 -6.90
C VAL A 328 7.13 -15.60 -6.60
N ALA A 329 6.47 -16.09 -5.56
CA ALA A 329 6.48 -17.50 -5.18
C ALA A 329 5.91 -18.40 -6.29
N ASP A 330 4.79 -17.99 -6.90
CA ASP A 330 4.14 -18.67 -8.03
C ASP A 330 5.08 -18.78 -9.23
N ASN A 331 5.77 -17.68 -9.58
CA ASN A 331 6.69 -17.65 -10.72
C ASN A 331 7.91 -18.56 -10.52
N MET A 332 8.40 -18.68 -9.28
CA MET A 332 9.53 -19.56 -8.94
C MET A 332 9.12 -21.04 -8.85
N THR A 333 7.97 -21.32 -8.23
CA THR A 333 7.48 -22.68 -7.99
C THR A 333 6.67 -23.26 -9.14
N LYS A 334 6.31 -22.42 -10.13
CA LYS A 334 5.39 -22.74 -11.24
C LYS A 334 4.02 -23.21 -10.73
N THR A 335 3.53 -22.57 -9.67
CA THR A 335 2.21 -22.82 -9.09
C THR A 335 1.31 -21.59 -9.20
N LYS A 336 0.06 -21.70 -8.74
CA LYS A 336 -0.88 -20.58 -8.65
C LYS A 336 -1.44 -20.48 -7.24
N HIS A 337 -1.27 -19.34 -6.61
CA HIS A 337 -1.83 -19.05 -5.31
C HIS A 337 -3.35 -18.85 -5.36
N LYS A 338 -3.97 -18.84 -4.17
CA LYS A 338 -5.38 -18.48 -3.97
C LYS A 338 -5.47 -17.13 -3.23
N PRO A 339 -5.64 -15.99 -3.92
CA PRO A 339 -5.53 -14.66 -3.32
C PRO A 339 -6.40 -14.44 -2.09
N ASN A 340 -7.68 -14.79 -2.16
CA ASN A 340 -8.63 -14.59 -1.06
C ASN A 340 -8.27 -15.42 0.17
N LYS A 341 -7.82 -16.66 -0.05
CA LYS A 341 -7.37 -17.54 1.02
C LYS A 341 -6.07 -17.03 1.65
N GLU A 342 -5.20 -16.43 0.85
CA GLU A 342 -3.99 -15.78 1.34
C GLU A 342 -4.33 -14.62 2.26
N LEU A 343 -5.29 -13.76 1.90
CA LEU A 343 -5.72 -12.65 2.76
C LEU A 343 -6.31 -13.13 4.09
N ILE A 344 -7.15 -14.17 4.05
CA ILE A 344 -7.70 -14.78 5.27
C ILE A 344 -6.56 -15.31 6.15
N GLY A 345 -5.60 -16.02 5.57
CA GLY A 345 -4.46 -16.55 6.32
C GLY A 345 -3.60 -15.46 6.97
N GLN A 346 -3.26 -14.41 6.22
CA GLN A 346 -2.53 -13.25 6.75
C GLN A 346 -3.31 -12.56 7.87
N GLY A 347 -4.61 -12.34 7.67
CA GLY A 347 -5.46 -11.70 8.67
C GLY A 347 -5.54 -12.50 9.97
N ILE A 348 -5.70 -13.84 9.89
CA ILE A 348 -5.64 -14.72 11.07
C ILE A 348 -4.27 -14.63 11.75
N GLY A 349 -3.18 -14.67 10.99
CA GLY A 349 -1.83 -14.54 11.53
C GLY A 349 -1.60 -13.23 12.26
N ASN A 350 -2.05 -12.10 11.68
CA ASN A 350 -1.95 -10.77 12.27
C ASN A 350 -2.85 -10.62 13.51
N SER A 351 -4.08 -11.13 13.48
CA SER A 351 -4.98 -11.13 14.64
C SER A 351 -4.38 -11.91 15.80
N ILE A 352 -3.86 -13.12 15.56
CA ILE A 352 -3.23 -13.92 16.62
C ILE A 352 -1.96 -13.25 17.12
N ALA A 353 -1.11 -12.70 16.25
CA ALA A 353 0.07 -11.97 16.66
C ALA A 353 -0.27 -10.83 17.63
N SER A 354 -1.29 -10.02 17.32
CA SER A 354 -1.75 -8.94 18.19
C SER A 354 -2.17 -9.42 19.58
N LEU A 355 -2.90 -10.54 19.67
CA LEU A 355 -3.34 -11.11 20.96
C LEU A 355 -2.18 -11.50 21.90
N PHE A 356 -0.97 -11.67 21.36
CA PHE A 356 0.23 -11.97 22.13
C PHE A 356 1.26 -10.81 22.16
N GLY A 357 0.84 -9.60 21.76
CA GLY A 357 1.71 -8.41 21.78
C GLY A 357 2.63 -8.28 20.56
N GLY A 358 2.34 -8.99 19.46
CA GLY A 358 3.12 -8.94 18.23
C GLY A 358 2.72 -7.81 17.30
N ILE A 359 3.70 -7.21 16.61
CA ILE A 359 3.44 -6.24 15.53
C ILE A 359 2.93 -6.94 14.26
N PRO A 360 2.11 -6.27 13.44
CA PRO A 360 1.56 -6.87 12.23
C PRO A 360 2.64 -7.03 11.15
N GLY A 361 2.34 -7.89 10.19
CA GLY A 361 3.24 -8.26 9.12
C GLY A 361 2.52 -8.74 7.87
N ALA A 362 3.31 -9.20 6.91
CA ALA A 362 2.84 -9.60 5.60
C ALA A 362 3.75 -10.68 4.99
N GLY A 363 3.50 -11.05 3.74
CA GLY A 363 4.43 -11.88 2.96
C GLY A 363 5.78 -11.19 2.79
N ALA A 364 6.86 -11.94 3.06
CA ALA A 364 8.22 -11.43 2.96
C ALA A 364 8.94 -12.07 1.76
N THR A 365 9.14 -11.30 0.69
CA THR A 365 9.74 -11.76 -0.58
C THR A 365 11.08 -12.45 -0.38
N ILE A 366 12.03 -11.83 0.33
CA ILE A 366 13.39 -12.40 0.51
C ILE A 366 13.33 -13.72 1.29
N ARG A 367 12.54 -13.78 2.37
CA ARG A 367 12.39 -15.00 3.19
C ARG A 367 11.75 -16.13 2.38
N THR A 368 10.76 -15.79 1.55
CA THR A 368 10.08 -16.71 0.64
C THR A 368 11.03 -17.24 -0.45
N VAL A 369 11.82 -16.36 -1.06
CA VAL A 369 12.84 -16.75 -2.05
C VAL A 369 13.87 -17.70 -1.44
N VAL A 370 14.37 -17.39 -0.24
CA VAL A 370 15.34 -18.25 0.46
C VAL A 370 14.71 -19.59 0.85
N ASN A 371 13.47 -19.60 1.31
CA ASN A 371 12.73 -20.83 1.61
C ASN A 371 12.64 -21.75 0.38
N ILE A 372 12.19 -21.20 -0.76
CA ILE A 372 12.05 -21.94 -2.02
C ILE A 372 13.41 -22.46 -2.50
N ASN A 373 14.44 -21.62 -2.49
CA ASN A 373 15.80 -22.00 -2.91
C ASN A 373 16.42 -23.07 -2.00
N SER A 374 16.01 -23.11 -0.73
CA SER A 374 16.46 -24.10 0.25
C SER A 374 15.61 -25.39 0.23
N GLY A 375 14.66 -25.51 -0.69
CA GLY A 375 13.87 -26.72 -0.93
C GLY A 375 12.46 -26.72 -0.36
N GLY A 376 11.99 -25.62 0.23
CA GLY A 376 10.62 -25.49 0.72
C GLY A 376 9.59 -25.54 -0.42
N LYS A 377 8.55 -26.37 -0.26
CA LYS A 377 7.51 -26.63 -1.26
C LYS A 377 6.09 -26.56 -0.72
N THR A 378 5.90 -26.79 0.57
CA THR A 378 4.57 -26.84 1.21
C THR A 378 4.49 -25.86 2.37
N ARG A 379 3.26 -25.62 2.87
CA ARG A 379 3.01 -24.75 4.03
C ARG A 379 3.75 -25.15 5.30
N LEU A 380 4.21 -26.40 5.38
CA LEU A 380 5.02 -26.88 6.50
C LEU A 380 6.28 -26.03 6.67
N SER A 381 6.88 -25.53 5.59
CA SER A 381 8.09 -24.70 5.71
C SER A 381 7.84 -23.39 6.47
N GLY A 382 6.69 -22.73 6.24
CA GLY A 382 6.33 -21.52 6.97
C GLY A 382 6.01 -21.78 8.44
N MET A 383 5.35 -22.90 8.72
CA MET A 383 5.11 -23.35 10.10
C MET A 383 6.42 -23.65 10.83
N VAL A 384 7.34 -24.37 10.19
CA VAL A 384 8.67 -24.66 10.74
C VAL A 384 9.44 -23.38 11.05
N ALA A 385 9.37 -22.37 10.18
CA ALA A 385 10.02 -21.08 10.43
C ALA A 385 9.47 -20.40 11.71
N GLY A 386 8.15 -20.42 11.91
CA GLY A 386 7.52 -19.89 13.13
C GLY A 386 7.92 -20.65 14.40
N VAL A 387 7.94 -21.99 14.32
CA VAL A 387 8.39 -22.86 15.43
C VAL A 387 9.85 -22.64 15.76
N LEU A 388 10.72 -22.49 14.74
CA LEU A 388 12.13 -22.19 14.96
C LEU A 388 12.31 -20.87 15.70
N LEU A 389 11.62 -19.81 15.27
CA LEU A 389 11.70 -18.50 15.93
C LEU A 389 11.19 -18.58 17.38
N PHE A 390 10.19 -19.40 17.65
CA PHE A 390 9.69 -19.64 19.00
C PHE A 390 10.73 -20.38 19.87
N ILE A 391 11.42 -21.38 19.34
CA ILE A 391 12.53 -22.05 20.04
C ILE A 391 13.68 -21.06 20.31
N VAL A 392 14.01 -20.23 19.32
CA VAL A 392 15.05 -19.19 19.44
C VAL A 392 14.69 -18.18 20.52
N LEU A 393 13.43 -17.74 20.60
CA LEU A 393 12.94 -16.87 21.68
C LEU A 393 13.24 -17.50 23.06
N LEU A 394 12.87 -18.76 23.27
CA LEU A 394 13.01 -19.42 24.57
C LEU A 394 14.47 -19.66 24.98
N VAL A 395 15.36 -19.93 24.01
CA VAL A 395 16.75 -20.32 24.30
C VAL A 395 17.71 -19.13 24.26
N LEU A 396 17.51 -18.19 23.33
CA LEU A 396 18.46 -17.12 23.02
C LEU A 396 18.03 -15.73 23.51
N ALA A 397 16.88 -15.57 24.19
CA ALA A 397 16.45 -14.26 24.71
C ALA A 397 17.52 -13.52 25.55
N PRO A 398 18.24 -14.17 26.48
CA PRO A 398 19.29 -13.49 27.26
C PRO A 398 20.47 -13.02 26.41
N LEU A 399 20.82 -13.79 25.38
CA LEU A 399 21.90 -13.44 24.46
C LEU A 399 21.46 -12.34 23.50
N ALA A 400 20.23 -12.41 22.99
CA ALA A 400 19.66 -11.44 22.07
C ALA A 400 19.54 -10.05 22.71
N SER A 401 19.23 -9.96 24.01
CA SER A 401 19.17 -8.68 24.74
C SER A 401 20.53 -7.96 24.82
N LYS A 402 21.65 -8.65 24.54
CA LYS A 402 23.00 -8.05 24.50
C LYS A 402 23.40 -7.54 23.11
N ILE A 403 22.53 -7.64 22.10
CA ILE A 403 22.83 -7.15 20.75
C ILE A 403 22.95 -5.62 20.77
N PRO A 404 23.99 -5.01 20.18
CA PRO A 404 24.08 -3.56 20.07
C PRO A 404 22.99 -2.98 19.17
N ALA A 405 22.37 -1.87 19.59
CA ALA A 405 21.34 -1.18 18.82
C ALA A 405 21.86 -0.70 17.45
N ALA A 406 23.11 -0.26 17.35
CA ALA A 406 23.71 0.15 16.08
C ALA A 406 23.85 -0.98 15.05
N VAL A 407 24.00 -2.23 15.50
CA VAL A 407 24.02 -3.39 14.59
C VAL A 407 22.64 -3.55 13.94
N LEU A 408 21.55 -3.38 14.69
CA LEU A 408 20.20 -3.39 14.12
C LEU A 408 19.95 -2.18 13.20
N ALA A 409 20.45 -0.99 13.56
CA ALA A 409 20.38 0.19 12.71
C ALA A 409 21.09 -0.04 11.36
N GLY A 410 22.29 -0.63 11.39
CA GLY A 410 23.03 -1.02 10.18
C GLY A 410 22.24 -2.02 9.31
N ILE A 411 21.59 -3.02 9.91
CA ILE A 411 20.70 -3.94 9.21
C ILE A 411 19.54 -3.17 8.56
N LEU A 412 18.84 -2.31 9.30
CA LEU A 412 17.70 -1.54 8.78
C LEU A 412 18.10 -0.59 7.66
N ILE A 413 19.27 0.05 7.71
CA ILE A 413 19.81 0.85 6.59
C ILE A 413 19.90 -0.01 5.33
N THR A 414 20.50 -1.20 5.42
CA THR A 414 20.59 -2.08 4.22
C THR A 414 19.24 -2.56 3.71
N VAL A 415 18.26 -2.73 4.61
CA VAL A 415 16.88 -3.06 4.23
C VAL A 415 16.20 -1.87 3.57
N GLY A 416 16.36 -0.66 4.09
CA GLY A 416 15.84 0.58 3.51
C GLY A 416 16.34 0.77 2.09
N ILE A 417 17.64 0.57 1.84
CA ILE A 417 18.22 0.51 0.49
C ILE A 417 17.53 -0.59 -0.34
N GLY A 418 17.45 -1.81 0.19
CA GLY A 418 16.92 -2.97 -0.56
C GLY A 418 15.44 -2.90 -0.94
N VAL A 419 14.61 -2.13 -0.22
CA VAL A 419 13.17 -2.01 -0.47
C VAL A 419 12.84 -0.97 -1.54
N MET A 420 13.74 -0.02 -1.84
CA MET A 420 13.50 0.99 -2.88
C MET A 420 13.34 0.36 -4.27
N ASP A 421 12.37 0.84 -5.05
CA ASP A 421 12.15 0.36 -6.42
C ASP A 421 13.13 1.01 -7.42
N TYR A 422 14.38 0.53 -7.41
CA TYR A 422 15.41 1.01 -8.33
C TYR A 422 15.06 0.80 -9.81
N LYS A 423 14.20 -0.18 -10.14
CA LYS A 423 13.80 -0.41 -11.53
C LYS A 423 12.85 0.70 -11.97
N GLY A 424 11.83 1.01 -11.17
CA GLY A 424 10.92 2.14 -11.42
C GLY A 424 11.66 3.47 -11.48
N LEU A 425 12.55 3.74 -10.50
CA LEU A 425 13.33 4.98 -10.48
C LEU A 425 14.25 5.15 -11.69
N LYS A 426 14.93 4.07 -12.13
CA LYS A 426 15.76 4.10 -13.34
C LYS A 426 14.95 4.20 -14.62
N ALA A 427 13.69 3.79 -14.61
CA ALA A 427 12.80 3.86 -15.77
C ALA A 427 12.23 5.28 -16.02
N ILE A 428 12.24 6.17 -15.00
CA ILE A 428 11.69 7.55 -15.08
C ILE A 428 12.04 8.28 -16.40
N PRO A 429 13.31 8.33 -16.84
CA PRO A 429 13.68 9.10 -18.03
C PRO A 429 13.10 8.55 -19.34
N TYR A 430 12.75 7.26 -19.36
CA TYR A 430 12.28 6.53 -20.55
C TYR A 430 10.75 6.48 -20.63
N LEU A 431 10.04 6.91 -19.59
CA LEU A 431 8.57 6.90 -19.57
C LEU A 431 7.98 7.98 -20.49
N PRO A 432 6.83 7.70 -21.15
CA PRO A 432 6.22 8.62 -22.09
C PRO A 432 5.75 9.90 -21.38
N LYS A 433 6.10 11.05 -21.96
CA LYS A 433 5.84 12.38 -21.40
C LYS A 433 4.48 12.91 -21.86
N ASP A 434 3.43 12.29 -21.31
CA ASP A 434 2.03 12.49 -21.71
C ASP A 434 1.39 13.77 -21.14
N VAL A 435 2.04 14.46 -20.18
CA VAL A 435 1.52 15.67 -19.52
C VAL A 435 2.46 16.85 -19.72
N LYS A 436 1.90 18.02 -20.05
CA LYS A 436 2.61 19.30 -20.02
C LYS A 436 2.13 20.12 -18.81
N ILE A 437 3.05 20.51 -17.93
CA ILE A 437 2.80 21.47 -16.86
C ILE A 437 3.77 22.63 -17.08
N GLY A 438 3.28 23.75 -17.61
CA GLY A 438 4.12 24.87 -18.04
C GLY A 438 5.15 24.43 -19.11
N PRO A 439 6.44 24.79 -18.97
CA PRO A 439 7.48 24.42 -19.94
C PRO A 439 7.97 22.97 -19.81
N ILE A 440 7.62 22.26 -18.72
CA ILE A 440 8.17 20.94 -18.41
C ILE A 440 7.17 19.85 -18.80
N LYS A 441 7.66 18.81 -19.50
CA LYS A 441 6.87 17.62 -19.84
C LYS A 441 7.16 16.49 -18.86
N PHE A 442 6.11 15.98 -18.21
CA PHE A 442 6.18 14.86 -17.27
C PHE A 442 5.35 13.68 -17.76
N SER A 443 5.68 12.49 -17.27
CA SER A 443 4.81 11.31 -17.39
C SER A 443 3.79 11.32 -16.24
N MET A 444 2.53 10.96 -16.51
CA MET A 444 1.50 10.80 -15.46
C MET A 444 1.97 9.81 -14.40
N GLU A 445 2.60 8.72 -14.83
CA GLU A 445 3.11 7.67 -13.94
C GLU A 445 4.19 8.22 -13.00
N VAL A 446 5.13 9.01 -13.54
CA VAL A 446 6.17 9.65 -12.73
C VAL A 446 5.56 10.64 -11.74
N LEU A 447 4.56 11.42 -12.16
CA LEU A 447 3.89 12.37 -11.29
C LEU A 447 3.21 11.66 -10.11
N ILE A 448 2.41 10.61 -10.38
CA ILE A 448 1.78 9.78 -9.34
C ILE A 448 2.84 9.23 -8.38
N MET A 449 3.91 8.64 -8.92
CA MET A 449 4.99 8.04 -8.13
C MET A 449 5.67 9.07 -7.22
N LEU A 450 6.01 10.26 -7.73
CA LEU A 450 6.64 11.33 -6.97
C LEU A 450 5.68 11.93 -5.93
N THR A 451 4.39 12.08 -6.27
CA THR A 451 3.37 12.53 -5.32
C THR A 451 3.24 11.54 -4.16
N VAL A 452 3.11 10.24 -4.45
CA VAL A 452 3.05 9.22 -3.41
C VAL A 452 4.34 9.21 -2.58
N LEU A 453 5.50 9.28 -3.22
CA LEU A 453 6.80 9.33 -2.54
C LEU A 453 6.89 10.50 -1.57
N GLY A 454 6.59 11.72 -2.04
CA GLY A 454 6.68 12.94 -1.25
C GLY A 454 5.68 12.96 -0.09
N LEU A 455 4.40 12.72 -0.38
CA LEU A 455 3.35 12.71 0.66
C LEU A 455 3.61 11.62 1.71
N SER A 456 4.08 10.45 1.29
CA SER A 456 4.38 9.34 2.19
C SER A 456 5.55 9.65 3.11
N THR A 457 6.60 10.29 2.57
CA THR A 457 7.85 10.56 3.28
C THR A 457 7.71 11.71 4.27
N PHE A 458 7.01 12.78 3.89
CA PHE A 458 7.00 14.03 4.65
C PHE A 458 5.70 14.32 5.39
N TRP A 459 4.59 13.68 5.03
CA TRP A 459 3.29 13.98 5.62
C TRP A 459 2.65 12.77 6.29
N ASN A 460 2.07 11.87 5.50
CA ASN A 460 1.40 10.70 6.04
C ASN A 460 1.37 9.57 5.00
N LEU A 461 2.03 8.46 5.36
CA LEU A 461 2.15 7.26 4.54
C LEU A 461 0.78 6.66 4.16
N VAL A 462 -0.18 6.69 5.08
CA VAL A 462 -1.52 6.12 4.86
C VAL A 462 -2.31 6.94 3.84
N TYR A 463 -2.41 8.25 4.05
CA TYR A 463 -3.16 9.12 3.14
C TYR A 463 -2.51 9.23 1.75
N ALA A 464 -1.17 9.17 1.69
CA ALA A 464 -0.45 9.22 0.44
C ALA A 464 -0.80 8.07 -0.52
N VAL A 465 -0.97 6.84 -0.01
CA VAL A 465 -1.38 5.69 -0.83
C VAL A 465 -2.82 5.86 -1.33
N GLY A 466 -3.74 6.31 -0.47
CA GLY A 466 -5.12 6.57 -0.85
C GLY A 466 -5.25 7.64 -1.95
N ILE A 467 -4.59 8.78 -1.75
CA ILE A 467 -4.53 9.88 -2.74
C ILE A 467 -3.88 9.38 -4.04
N GLY A 468 -2.77 8.62 -3.93
CA GLY A 468 -2.09 8.03 -5.07
C GLY A 468 -2.97 7.11 -5.89
N LEU A 469 -3.77 6.25 -5.24
CA LEU A 469 -4.68 5.32 -5.90
C LEU A 469 -5.82 6.07 -6.62
N VAL A 470 -6.45 7.05 -5.96
CA VAL A 470 -7.50 7.89 -6.57
C VAL A 470 -6.94 8.62 -7.78
N PHE A 471 -5.79 9.28 -7.60
CA PHE A 471 -5.14 10.02 -8.68
C PHE A 471 -4.76 9.10 -9.85
N ALA A 472 -4.17 7.93 -9.57
CA ALA A 472 -3.81 6.96 -10.58
C ALA A 472 -5.03 6.40 -11.33
N SER A 473 -6.14 6.17 -10.63
CA SER A 473 -7.39 5.70 -11.24
C SER A 473 -7.98 6.76 -12.17
N LEU A 474 -8.02 8.03 -11.75
CA LEU A 474 -8.47 9.14 -12.58
C LEU A 474 -7.59 9.34 -13.83
N MET A 475 -6.27 9.28 -13.65
CA MET A 475 -5.34 9.40 -14.78
C MET A 475 -5.43 8.22 -15.74
N PHE A 476 -5.62 7.00 -15.23
CA PHE A 476 -5.86 5.83 -16.05
C PHE A 476 -7.16 5.95 -16.84
N MET A 477 -8.26 6.35 -16.19
CA MET A 477 -9.55 6.58 -16.86
C MET A 477 -9.42 7.63 -17.96
N LYS A 478 -8.77 8.76 -17.68
CA LYS A 478 -8.51 9.79 -18.68
C LYS A 478 -7.67 9.25 -19.85
N LYS A 479 -6.56 8.56 -19.56
CA LYS A 479 -5.64 8.04 -20.58
C LYS A 479 -6.30 7.00 -21.49
N ILE A 480 -7.07 6.07 -20.91
CA ILE A 480 -7.85 5.10 -21.68
C ILE A 480 -8.94 5.81 -22.46
N GLY A 481 -9.60 6.81 -21.87
CA GLY A 481 -10.61 7.60 -22.57
C GLY A 481 -10.04 8.33 -23.79
N ASP A 482 -8.94 9.06 -23.62
CA ASP A 482 -8.25 9.78 -24.71
C ASP A 482 -7.75 8.83 -25.81
N LEU A 483 -7.23 7.65 -25.44
CA LEU A 483 -6.78 6.63 -26.40
C LEU A 483 -7.95 6.02 -27.16
N THR A 484 -9.06 5.79 -26.48
CA THR A 484 -10.29 5.26 -27.05
C THR A 484 -10.90 6.28 -27.99
N ALA A 485 -11.00 7.56 -27.59
CA ALA A 485 -11.45 8.66 -28.43
C ALA A 485 -10.55 8.87 -29.66
N LYS A 486 -9.22 8.73 -29.55
CA LYS A 486 -8.32 8.79 -30.71
C LYS A 486 -8.49 7.63 -31.70
N ARG A 487 -8.83 6.44 -31.21
CA ARG A 487 -9.14 5.27 -32.06
C ARG A 487 -10.56 5.29 -32.58
N SER A 488 -11.42 6.05 -31.93
CA SER A 488 -12.79 6.29 -32.36
C SER A 488 -12.70 7.31 -33.48
N ASP A 489 -12.77 6.83 -34.72
CA ASP A 489 -12.61 7.63 -35.95
C ASP A 489 -13.85 8.50 -36.25
N VAL A 490 -14.42 9.07 -35.19
CA VAL A 490 -15.62 9.90 -35.20
C VAL A 490 -15.30 11.28 -35.83
N LYS A 491 -14.04 11.57 -36.19
CA LYS A 491 -13.53 12.93 -36.38
C LYS A 491 -13.57 13.49 -37.81
N THR A 492 -13.72 12.68 -38.86
CA THR A 492 -13.58 13.18 -40.26
C THR A 492 -14.77 12.85 -41.17
N LEU A 493 -15.27 13.85 -41.89
CA LEU A 493 -16.22 13.69 -43.02
C LEU A 493 -15.67 12.89 -44.20
N LYS A 494 -14.33 12.87 -44.37
CA LYS A 494 -13.66 12.08 -45.41
C LYS A 494 -13.09 10.82 -44.79
N GLU A 495 -13.85 9.73 -44.86
CA GLU A 495 -13.36 8.40 -44.50
C GLU A 495 -13.12 7.55 -45.76
N GLU A 496 -12.19 6.60 -45.67
CA GLU A 496 -12.06 5.55 -46.68
C GLU A 496 -13.29 4.64 -46.62
N SER A 497 -13.94 4.45 -47.77
CA SER A 497 -15.06 3.52 -47.93
C SER A 497 -14.68 2.10 -47.50
N TRP A 498 -15.59 1.41 -46.81
CA TRP A 498 -15.40 -0.01 -46.51
C TRP A 498 -15.53 -0.85 -47.78
N LYS A 499 -15.08 -2.12 -47.71
CA LYS A 499 -15.02 -3.00 -48.90
C LYS A 499 -16.38 -3.25 -49.55
N ASP A 500 -17.43 -3.25 -48.74
CA ASP A 500 -18.84 -3.39 -49.10
C ASP A 500 -19.47 -2.08 -49.59
N GLU A 501 -18.76 -0.96 -49.52
CA GLU A 501 -19.23 0.36 -49.95
C GLU A 501 -18.69 0.77 -51.33
N ILE A 502 -17.84 -0.07 -51.94
CA ILE A 502 -17.16 0.23 -53.20
C ILE A 502 -18.16 0.34 -54.37
N ASP A 503 -19.24 -0.44 -54.34
CA ASP A 503 -20.30 -0.45 -55.37
C ASP A 503 -21.49 0.47 -55.03
N PHE A 504 -21.27 1.48 -54.19
CA PHE A 504 -22.33 2.43 -53.80
C PHE A 504 -22.81 3.26 -55.01
N PRO A 505 -24.14 3.31 -55.31
CA PRO A 505 -24.64 3.96 -56.51
C PRO A 505 -24.31 5.47 -56.56
N GLU A 506 -23.78 5.93 -57.70
CA GLU A 506 -23.41 7.34 -57.92
C GLU A 506 -24.59 8.32 -57.71
N GLU A 507 -25.81 7.89 -58.05
CA GLU A 507 -27.04 8.70 -57.95
C GLU A 507 -27.37 9.11 -56.51
N TYR A 508 -26.93 8.35 -55.51
CA TYR A 508 -27.23 8.61 -54.10
C TYR A 508 -26.07 9.29 -53.35
N LYS A 509 -24.91 9.52 -53.99
CA LYS A 509 -23.72 10.04 -53.30
C LYS A 509 -23.85 11.45 -52.78
N GLU A 510 -24.72 12.27 -53.36
CA GLU A 510 -24.95 13.65 -52.92
C GLU A 510 -26.04 13.76 -51.84
N GLU A 511 -26.91 12.76 -51.72
CA GLU A 511 -28.08 12.76 -50.84
C GLU A 511 -27.97 11.84 -49.62
N VAL A 512 -27.18 10.77 -49.71
CA VAL A 512 -27.03 9.75 -48.67
C VAL A 512 -25.61 9.78 -48.11
N PHE A 513 -25.49 10.12 -46.82
CA PHE A 513 -24.20 10.18 -46.14
C PHE A 513 -23.97 8.93 -45.28
N ILE A 514 -22.83 8.27 -45.47
CA ILE A 514 -22.44 7.10 -44.68
C ILE A 514 -21.47 7.55 -43.59
N LYS A 515 -21.72 7.14 -42.35
CA LYS A 515 -20.83 7.45 -41.23
C LYS A 515 -20.53 6.22 -40.38
N HIS A 516 -19.24 6.00 -40.14
CA HIS A 516 -18.76 4.91 -39.30
C HIS A 516 -18.54 5.38 -37.88
N ILE A 517 -19.24 4.77 -36.93
CA ILE A 517 -18.93 4.94 -35.51
C ILE A 517 -18.00 3.81 -35.10
N LYS A 518 -16.72 4.16 -34.95
CA LYS A 518 -15.68 3.23 -34.49
C LYS A 518 -15.48 3.46 -33.00
N GLY A 519 -15.45 2.41 -32.19
CA GLY A 519 -15.18 2.50 -30.76
C GLY A 519 -16.42 2.85 -29.90
N PRO A 520 -16.30 2.78 -28.57
CA PRO A 520 -17.42 2.99 -27.66
C PRO A 520 -17.83 4.46 -27.54
N LEU A 521 -19.12 4.69 -27.34
CA LEU A 521 -19.69 6.01 -27.10
C LEU A 521 -19.94 6.19 -25.60
N PHE A 522 -19.11 6.99 -24.95
CA PHE A 522 -19.15 7.16 -23.50
C PHE A 522 -18.80 8.61 -23.12
N PHE A 523 -18.86 8.97 -21.84
CA PHE A 523 -18.61 10.35 -21.36
C PHE A 523 -17.32 11.02 -21.91
N GLY A 524 -16.32 10.24 -22.32
CA GLY A 524 -15.06 10.75 -22.88
C GLY A 524 -15.05 10.95 -24.40
N SER A 525 -16.07 10.51 -25.13
CA SER A 525 -16.19 10.63 -26.60
C SER A 525 -17.45 11.36 -27.07
N THR A 526 -18.35 11.76 -26.17
CA THR A 526 -19.61 12.46 -26.52
C THR A 526 -19.39 13.75 -27.31
N SER A 527 -18.39 14.55 -26.94
CA SER A 527 -18.09 15.82 -27.63
C SER A 527 -17.64 15.62 -29.08
N ASP A 528 -16.90 14.55 -29.35
CA ASP A 528 -16.46 14.21 -30.72
C ASP A 528 -17.66 13.74 -31.56
N PHE A 529 -18.61 13.02 -30.95
CA PHE A 529 -19.82 12.54 -31.61
C PHE A 529 -20.82 13.67 -31.95
N GLN A 530 -21.01 14.64 -31.05
CA GLN A 530 -21.82 15.82 -31.34
C GLN A 530 -21.23 16.65 -32.49
N GLN A 531 -19.90 16.80 -32.55
CA GLN A 531 -19.23 17.46 -33.68
C GLN A 531 -19.39 16.70 -35.00
N LEU A 532 -19.48 15.37 -34.97
CA LEU A 532 -19.77 14.54 -36.13
C LEU A 532 -21.18 14.80 -36.67
N ALA A 533 -22.18 14.91 -35.81
CA ALA A 533 -23.55 15.19 -36.23
C ALA A 533 -23.64 16.56 -36.95
N GLN A 534 -22.97 17.57 -36.40
CA GLN A 534 -22.89 18.92 -36.98
C GLN A 534 -22.12 18.99 -38.31
N GLN A 535 -21.28 17.99 -38.59
CA GLN A 535 -20.54 17.90 -39.83
C GLN A 535 -21.39 17.41 -41.00
N ILE A 536 -22.54 16.79 -40.74
CA ILE A 536 -23.42 16.26 -41.78
C ILE A 536 -23.98 17.42 -42.63
N PRO A 537 -23.73 17.44 -43.95
CA PRO A 537 -24.18 18.55 -44.79
C PRO A 537 -25.70 18.65 -44.85
N LYS A 538 -26.21 19.89 -44.94
CA LYS A 538 -27.65 20.16 -45.11
C LYS A 538 -28.24 19.66 -46.43
N THR A 539 -27.39 19.20 -47.37
CA THR A 539 -27.82 18.58 -48.63
C THR A 539 -28.19 17.09 -48.45
N ALA A 540 -27.86 16.49 -47.32
CA ALA A 540 -28.19 15.10 -47.03
C ALA A 540 -29.70 14.95 -46.77
N SER A 541 -30.35 14.01 -47.45
CA SER A 541 -31.72 13.58 -47.12
C SER A 541 -31.72 12.35 -46.21
N LYS A 542 -30.65 11.54 -46.24
CA LYS A 542 -30.51 10.33 -45.43
C LYS A 542 -29.08 10.18 -44.88
N VAL A 543 -28.95 9.57 -43.71
CA VAL A 543 -27.68 9.23 -43.07
C VAL A 543 -27.68 7.77 -42.67
N ILE A 544 -26.68 7.01 -43.11
CA ILE A 544 -26.43 5.64 -42.67
C ILE A 544 -25.36 5.67 -41.57
N ILE A 545 -25.74 5.33 -40.34
CA ILE A 545 -24.82 5.23 -39.20
C ILE A 545 -24.46 3.76 -39.00
N ARG A 546 -23.19 3.43 -39.29
CA ARG A 546 -22.64 2.07 -39.13
C ARG A 546 -22.11 1.89 -37.71
N LEU A 547 -22.75 1.01 -36.96
CA LEU A 547 -22.56 0.80 -35.53
C LEU A 547 -21.86 -0.52 -35.18
N GLY A 548 -21.50 -1.34 -36.17
CA GLY A 548 -20.86 -2.65 -35.97
C GLY A 548 -19.53 -2.65 -35.22
N ARG A 549 -18.87 -1.47 -35.12
CA ARG A 549 -17.64 -1.29 -34.34
C ARG A 549 -17.85 -0.53 -33.03
N MET A 550 -19.09 -0.25 -32.64
CA MET A 550 -19.46 0.42 -31.39
C MET A 550 -19.91 -0.62 -30.35
N GLN A 551 -18.94 -1.20 -29.64
CA GLN A 551 -19.17 -2.31 -28.71
C GLN A 551 -19.85 -1.91 -27.40
N TYR A 552 -19.85 -0.63 -27.06
CA TYR A 552 -20.33 -0.16 -25.77
C TYR A 552 -20.85 1.27 -25.85
N MET A 553 -21.95 1.52 -25.17
CA MET A 553 -22.55 2.83 -24.93
C MET A 553 -22.80 3.02 -23.42
N ASP A 554 -22.41 4.15 -22.85
CA ASP A 554 -22.84 4.54 -21.49
C ASP A 554 -24.04 5.49 -21.52
N GLN A 555 -24.54 5.89 -20.34
CA GLN A 555 -25.68 6.79 -20.24
C GLN A 555 -25.40 8.17 -20.87
N SER A 556 -24.17 8.70 -20.73
CA SER A 556 -23.81 9.97 -21.37
C SER A 556 -23.75 9.86 -22.90
N GLY A 557 -23.24 8.72 -23.41
CA GLY A 557 -23.23 8.40 -24.82
C GLY A 557 -24.62 8.22 -25.40
N LEU A 558 -25.52 7.60 -24.63
CA LEU A 558 -26.92 7.45 -25.00
C LEU A 558 -27.62 8.79 -25.19
N TYR A 559 -27.47 9.73 -24.26
CA TYR A 559 -28.02 11.09 -24.42
C TYR A 559 -27.37 11.85 -25.57
N ALA A 560 -26.05 11.70 -25.76
CA ALA A 560 -25.39 12.33 -26.91
C ALA A 560 -25.87 11.77 -28.26
N MET A 561 -26.25 10.48 -28.31
CA MET A 561 -26.90 9.86 -29.47
C MET A 561 -28.29 10.43 -29.67
N GLU A 562 -29.10 10.50 -28.61
CA GLU A 562 -30.45 11.08 -28.65
C GLU A 562 -30.44 12.52 -29.18
N ASP A 563 -29.59 13.39 -28.61
CA ASP A 563 -29.44 14.78 -29.02
C ASP A 563 -29.08 14.89 -30.52
N ALA A 564 -28.14 14.07 -30.98
CA ALA A 564 -27.70 14.07 -32.37
C ALA A 564 -28.81 13.61 -33.33
N LEU A 565 -29.55 12.55 -32.95
CA LEU A 565 -30.65 12.04 -33.76
C LEU A 565 -31.79 13.05 -33.84
N GLN A 566 -32.13 13.70 -32.72
CA GLN A 566 -33.12 14.78 -32.68
C GLN A 566 -32.69 15.96 -33.56
N GLU A 567 -31.41 16.34 -33.53
CA GLU A 567 -30.87 17.41 -34.38
C GLU A 567 -30.95 17.04 -35.87
N LEU A 568 -30.65 15.79 -36.24
CA LEU A 568 -30.77 15.31 -37.63
C LEU A 568 -32.23 15.26 -38.09
N GLN A 569 -33.14 14.76 -37.25
CA GLN A 569 -34.56 14.70 -37.55
C GLN A 569 -35.18 16.11 -37.66
N ALA A 570 -34.72 17.07 -36.86
CA ALA A 570 -35.14 18.47 -36.98
C ALA A 570 -34.70 19.14 -38.30
N HIS A 571 -33.72 18.56 -38.99
CA HIS A 571 -33.30 18.97 -40.34
C HIS A 571 -33.91 18.10 -41.46
N ASP A 572 -34.94 17.31 -41.15
CA ASP A 572 -35.61 16.37 -42.08
C ASP A 572 -34.68 15.30 -42.66
N ILE A 573 -33.62 14.93 -41.92
CA ILE A 573 -32.67 13.88 -42.33
C ILE A 573 -33.12 12.53 -41.74
N THR A 574 -33.36 11.53 -42.60
CA THR A 574 -33.71 10.18 -42.16
C THR A 574 -32.46 9.40 -41.73
N VAL A 575 -32.47 8.78 -40.55
CA VAL A 575 -31.33 8.04 -40.00
C VAL A 575 -31.54 6.53 -40.09
N LEU A 576 -30.55 5.82 -40.63
CA LEU A 576 -30.56 4.37 -40.80
C LEU A 576 -29.43 3.77 -39.95
N PHE A 577 -29.72 2.75 -39.15
CA PHE A 577 -28.72 2.03 -38.37
C PHE A 577 -28.30 0.74 -39.06
N VAL A 578 -26.99 0.49 -39.11
CA VAL A 578 -26.43 -0.75 -39.68
C VAL A 578 -25.53 -1.43 -38.65
N ASP A 579 -25.75 -2.73 -38.45
CA ASP A 579 -24.96 -3.59 -37.57
C ASP A 579 -24.95 -3.10 -36.10
N LEU A 580 -26.15 -2.86 -35.56
CA LEU A 580 -26.33 -2.40 -34.18
C LEU A 580 -26.13 -3.56 -33.19
N LEU A 581 -25.07 -3.48 -32.37
CA LEU A 581 -24.74 -4.50 -31.37
C LEU A 581 -25.71 -4.53 -30.17
N GLU A 582 -25.73 -5.66 -29.47
CA GLU A 582 -26.71 -5.98 -28.41
C GLU A 582 -26.74 -4.96 -27.25
N GLN A 583 -25.59 -4.53 -26.72
CA GLN A 583 -25.56 -3.63 -25.56
C GLN A 583 -26.03 -2.21 -25.88
N PRO A 584 -25.59 -1.57 -26.99
CA PRO A 584 -26.17 -0.29 -27.42
C PRO A 584 -27.66 -0.38 -27.76
N ARG A 585 -28.09 -1.44 -28.47
CA ARG A 585 -29.50 -1.66 -28.81
C ARG A 585 -30.37 -1.69 -27.57
N TYR A 586 -29.96 -2.48 -26.57
CA TYR A 586 -30.66 -2.57 -25.29
C TYR A 586 -30.84 -1.22 -24.61
N LEU A 587 -29.85 -0.32 -24.68
CA LEU A 587 -29.96 1.01 -24.08
C LEU A 587 -30.87 1.95 -24.88
N MET A 588 -30.78 1.92 -26.21
CA MET A 588 -31.61 2.74 -27.11
C MET A 588 -33.09 2.37 -27.03
N GLU A 589 -33.41 1.07 -26.92
CA GLU A 589 -34.79 0.57 -26.75
C GLU A 589 -35.38 0.93 -25.37
N ARG A 590 -34.56 1.23 -24.36
CA ARG A 590 -35.03 1.50 -22.99
C ARG A 590 -35.49 2.93 -22.74
N ILE A 591 -35.07 3.85 -23.59
CA ILE A 591 -35.45 5.26 -23.53
C ILE A 591 -36.19 5.69 -24.81
N ASP A 592 -36.71 4.71 -25.54
CA ASP A 592 -37.53 4.89 -26.73
C ASP A 592 -36.86 5.62 -27.90
N ILE A 593 -35.51 5.75 -27.94
CA ILE A 593 -34.79 6.14 -29.18
C ILE A 593 -35.21 5.21 -30.31
N ILE A 594 -35.29 3.92 -30.00
CA ILE A 594 -35.93 2.91 -30.83
C ILE A 594 -37.24 2.57 -30.11
N PRO A 595 -38.43 2.76 -30.72
CA PRO A 595 -38.65 3.11 -32.13
C PRO A 595 -38.85 4.60 -32.46
N ASP A 596 -38.88 5.53 -31.49
CA ASP A 596 -39.44 6.87 -31.71
C ASP A 596 -38.58 7.76 -32.62
N LEU A 597 -37.25 7.76 -32.43
CA LEU A 597 -36.31 8.52 -33.26
C LEU A 597 -35.83 7.71 -34.46
N VAL A 598 -35.61 6.42 -34.26
CA VAL A 598 -35.22 5.46 -35.31
C VAL A 598 -36.19 4.28 -35.29
N PRO A 599 -37.12 4.23 -36.26
CA PRO A 599 -38.05 3.11 -36.42
C PRO A 599 -37.36 1.76 -36.61
N GLU A 600 -38.00 0.66 -36.19
CA GLU A 600 -37.43 -0.69 -36.34
C GLU A 600 -37.19 -1.10 -37.81
N ASP A 601 -37.96 -0.55 -38.76
CA ASP A 601 -37.77 -0.80 -40.20
C ASP A 601 -36.57 -0.03 -40.80
N GLN A 602 -35.87 0.78 -39.99
CA GLN A 602 -34.67 1.54 -40.36
C GLN A 602 -33.40 0.99 -39.70
N ILE A 603 -33.47 -0.22 -39.10
CA ILE A 603 -32.35 -0.92 -38.46
C ILE A 603 -32.04 -2.19 -39.26
N PHE A 604 -30.81 -2.31 -39.74
CA PHE A 604 -30.38 -3.39 -40.63
C PHE A 604 -29.19 -4.16 -40.05
N GLU A 605 -29.10 -5.46 -40.34
CA GLU A 605 -27.94 -6.27 -39.95
C GLU A 605 -26.78 -6.05 -40.91
N THR A 606 -27.08 -5.85 -42.20
CA THR A 606 -26.07 -5.66 -43.25
C THR A 606 -26.21 -4.32 -43.97
N PHE A 607 -25.11 -3.83 -44.55
CA PHE A 607 -25.14 -2.60 -45.34
C PHE A 607 -25.99 -2.76 -46.61
N ASP A 608 -25.91 -3.91 -47.27
CA ASP A 608 -26.67 -4.18 -48.49
C ASP A 608 -28.20 -4.10 -48.27
N GLU A 609 -28.69 -4.56 -47.11
CA GLU A 609 -30.10 -4.41 -46.71
C GLU A 609 -30.54 -2.95 -46.62
N SER A 610 -29.70 -2.09 -46.01
CA SER A 610 -29.99 -0.66 -45.91
C SER A 610 -30.04 0.02 -47.27
N ILE A 611 -29.18 -0.40 -48.21
CA ILE A 611 -29.19 0.09 -49.60
C ILE A 611 -30.44 -0.38 -50.34
N ALA A 612 -30.85 -1.63 -50.15
CA ALA A 612 -32.06 -2.17 -50.75
C ALA A 612 -33.30 -1.37 -50.29
N TRP A 613 -33.40 -1.07 -49.00
CA TRP A 613 -34.46 -0.24 -48.44
C TRP A 613 -34.47 1.18 -49.01
N ILE A 614 -33.29 1.81 -49.13
CA ILE A 614 -33.17 3.15 -49.75
C ILE A 614 -33.71 3.12 -51.18
N LYS A 615 -33.35 2.11 -52.00
CA LYS A 615 -33.82 1.99 -53.38
C LYS A 615 -35.34 1.78 -53.49
N GLU A 616 -35.93 1.10 -52.52
CA GLU A 616 -37.38 0.84 -52.49
C GLU A 616 -38.19 2.10 -52.12
N LYS A 617 -37.66 2.94 -51.23
CA LYS A 617 -38.32 4.16 -50.74
C LYS A 617 -38.03 5.42 -51.57
N HIS A 618 -37.05 5.38 -52.48
CA HIS A 618 -36.70 6.50 -53.37
C HIS A 618 -37.43 6.44 -54.72
N ASN A 619 -37.98 5.27 -55.09
CA ASN A 619 -38.98 5.13 -56.16
C ASN A 619 -40.39 5.31 -55.61
#